data_AF-A0A8T7JSR6-F1
#
_entry.id   AF-A0A8T7JSR6-F1
#
_cell.length_a   1.000
_cell.length_b   1.000
_cell.length_c   1.000
_cell.angle_alpha   90.00
_cell.angle_beta   90.00
_cell.angle_gamma   90.00
#
_symmetry.space_group_name_H-M   'P 1'
#
loop_
_entity.id
_entity.type
_entity.pdbx_description
1 polymer ?
#
loop_
_entity_poly.entity_id
_entity_poly.type
_entity_poly.pdbx_seq_one_letter_code
_entity_poly.pdbx_strand_id
1 'polypeptide(L)'
;MVTKSADTKIVKNGLLPTPPIKKGLPSATLTDNARQVLMKRYVRRGDDGKPAENVEEMFWRVAHHVAKVEQQWGADVMERTVEYYHLLSSKKFFPNSPTFTGAGTPLGQLAACFVLPITDDMGRHSAGIFQTLRDAALIQQTGGGNGFSFSRLRPKGAMVQTSAGQATGPVGFLRVYDHAFGEIAQGGTRRGANMAVLRVDHPDVEEFITCKLDENAITNFNISVGITDAFMEAVRDDKEWELRFPDLMEMKQRGFSGTLEQAEEAGIKIHVYKKVNARELFNKIVKQAHHNGEPGVLFLDAANRSNPVPHLYPLEATNPCVTGDTLIYTDQGLRRADELAAEGHEVNVTSDARFGADTFLPATHVFQTGVKPVVRLMTREGYELRLTEDHRVMTSRGWVEAGKLQPGERVHILNRKGGFGIQGTLEEGRVLGWLVGDGTVNVVRAVLSFFGSEKQELAPAFAEMVTGLVEKPG
;
A
#
# COMPACT_ATOMS: atom_id res chain seq x y z
N MET A 1 33.93 -27.37 -15.88
CA MET A 1 34.76 -27.47 -14.65
C MET A 1 34.09 -26.64 -13.58
N VAL A 2 33.66 -27.26 -12.48
CA VAL A 2 33.10 -26.55 -11.34
C VAL A 2 34.26 -25.97 -10.55
N THR A 3 34.55 -24.69 -10.75
CA THR A 3 35.50 -23.95 -9.91
C THR A 3 34.84 -23.73 -8.54
N LYS A 4 35.21 -24.55 -7.55
CA LYS A 4 34.98 -24.26 -6.14
C LYS A 4 35.65 -22.91 -5.83
N SER A 5 34.86 -21.87 -5.56
CA SER A 5 35.40 -20.61 -5.05
C SER A 5 35.94 -20.84 -3.65
N ALA A 6 37.16 -20.36 -3.43
CA ALA A 6 37.92 -20.48 -2.20
C ALA A 6 37.15 -20.00 -0.96
N ASP A 7 37.36 -20.73 0.13
CA ASP A 7 37.01 -20.47 1.54
C ASP A 7 36.53 -19.05 1.88
N THR A 8 35.21 -18.82 1.83
CA THR A 8 34.59 -17.81 2.70
C THR A 8 34.61 -18.35 4.12
N LYS A 9 35.62 -17.98 4.90
CA LYS A 9 35.58 -18.09 6.37
C LYS A 9 34.24 -17.52 6.84
N ILE A 10 33.35 -18.39 7.30
CA ILE A 10 32.13 -18.01 7.99
C ILE A 10 32.60 -17.28 9.25
N VAL A 11 32.52 -15.96 9.23
CA VAL A 11 32.81 -15.15 10.41
C VAL A 11 31.68 -15.40 11.39
N LYS A 12 32.02 -15.60 12.67
CA LYS A 12 31.07 -15.61 13.80
C LYS A 12 30.01 -14.52 13.56
N ASN A 13 28.74 -14.84 13.81
CA ASN A 13 27.55 -13.97 13.72
C ASN A 13 26.76 -14.08 12.40
N GLY A 14 27.19 -14.90 11.44
CA GLY A 14 26.46 -15.11 10.16
C GLY A 14 26.50 -13.92 9.20
N LEU A 15 26.99 -12.75 9.60
CA LEU A 15 27.08 -11.58 8.72
C LEU A 15 28.15 -11.79 7.64
N LEU A 16 27.83 -11.42 6.39
CA LEU A 16 28.80 -11.49 5.31
C LEU A 16 29.84 -10.37 5.45
N PRO A 17 31.14 -10.66 5.21
CA PRO A 17 32.19 -9.66 5.33
C PRO A 17 31.98 -8.52 4.33
N THR A 18 32.21 -7.30 4.79
CA THR A 18 32.19 -6.07 3.99
C THR A 18 33.59 -5.43 4.11
N PRO A 19 34.23 -5.01 3.01
CA PRO A 19 35.52 -4.34 3.10
C PRO A 19 35.38 -3.01 3.87
N PRO A 20 36.45 -2.53 4.52
CA PRO A 20 36.43 -1.25 5.21
C PRO A 20 36.01 -0.10 4.27
N ILE A 21 35.27 0.86 4.83
CA ILE A 21 34.86 2.06 4.07
C ILE A 21 36.09 2.85 3.59
N LYS A 22 36.06 3.30 2.33
CA LYS A 22 37.16 4.08 1.76
C LYS A 22 37.24 5.46 2.44
N LYS A 23 38.46 5.90 2.76
CA LYS A 23 38.70 7.25 3.33
C LYS A 23 38.31 8.34 2.33
N GLY A 24 37.79 9.46 2.85
CA GLY A 24 37.46 10.64 2.05
C GLY A 24 36.08 10.61 1.38
N LEU A 25 35.25 9.59 1.69
CA LEU A 25 33.86 9.56 1.23
C LEU A 25 32.99 10.53 2.05
N PRO A 26 32.01 11.20 1.41
CA PRO A 26 31.14 12.15 2.09
C PRO A 26 30.20 11.44 3.06
N SER A 27 30.01 12.01 4.25
CA SER A 27 28.99 11.55 5.18
C SER A 27 27.58 11.87 4.65
N ALA A 28 26.59 11.05 5.01
CA ALA A 28 25.22 11.27 4.58
C ALA A 28 24.59 12.41 5.42
N THR A 29 24.20 13.50 4.77
CA THR A 29 23.42 14.57 5.42
C THR A 29 21.99 14.09 5.65
N LEU A 30 21.72 13.60 6.86
CA LEU A 30 20.43 13.04 7.30
C LEU A 30 19.88 13.85 8.46
N THR A 31 18.56 13.97 8.54
CA THR A 31 17.90 14.49 9.75
C THR A 31 18.08 13.50 10.90
N ASP A 32 17.96 13.98 12.14
CA ASP A 32 18.07 13.12 13.32
C ASP A 32 17.04 11.99 13.30
N ASN A 33 15.81 12.28 12.87
CA ASN A 33 14.77 11.25 12.74
C ASN A 33 15.16 10.18 11.71
N ALA A 34 15.63 10.59 10.51
CA ALA A 34 16.07 9.63 9.49
C ALA A 34 17.23 8.76 10.00
N ARG A 35 18.19 9.36 10.71
CA ARG A 35 19.30 8.62 11.32
C ARG A 35 18.79 7.63 12.38
N GLN A 36 17.85 8.03 13.24
CA GLN A 36 17.24 7.13 14.22
C GLN A 36 16.49 5.96 13.57
N VAL A 37 15.70 6.20 12.52
CA VAL A 37 14.99 5.15 11.78
C VAL A 37 15.99 4.16 11.15
N LEU A 38 17.04 4.68 10.50
CA LEU A 38 18.09 3.85 9.88
C LEU A 38 18.83 2.99 10.92
N MET A 39 19.22 3.59 12.05
CA MET A 39 19.87 2.88 13.15
C MET A 39 18.95 1.84 13.81
N LYS A 40 17.65 2.12 13.94
CA LYS A 40 16.71 1.22 14.61
C LYS A 40 16.33 0.02 13.74
N ARG A 41 16.11 0.24 12.44
CA ARG A 41 15.46 -0.73 11.54
C ARG A 41 16.40 -1.45 10.57
N TYR A 42 17.51 -0.85 10.18
CA TYR A 42 18.26 -1.30 8.98
C TYR A 42 19.73 -1.64 9.24
N VAL A 43 20.33 -1.01 10.25
CA VAL A 43 21.67 -1.33 10.71
C VAL A 43 21.73 -2.74 11.28
N ARG A 44 22.75 -3.50 10.88
CA ARG A 44 23.01 -4.84 11.43
C ARG A 44 23.29 -4.77 12.93
N ARG A 45 22.87 -5.80 13.67
CA ARG A 45 23.12 -5.93 15.11
C ARG A 45 24.03 -7.13 15.38
N GLY A 46 24.90 -6.98 16.37
CA GLY A 46 25.72 -8.08 16.89
C GLY A 46 24.92 -9.00 17.82
N ASP A 47 25.58 -10.05 18.32
CA ASP A 47 24.99 -11.04 19.23
C ASP A 47 24.50 -10.43 20.56
N ASP A 48 25.04 -9.28 20.94
CA ASP A 48 24.63 -8.50 22.11
C ASP A 48 23.42 -7.58 21.83
N GLY A 49 22.85 -7.67 20.62
CA GLY A 49 21.74 -6.85 20.16
C GLY A 49 22.11 -5.39 19.87
N LYS A 50 23.38 -4.99 19.99
CA LYS A 50 23.81 -3.62 19.71
C LYS A 50 24.13 -3.42 18.23
N PRO A 51 24.02 -2.19 17.71
CA PRO A 51 24.46 -1.85 16.36
C PRO A 51 25.90 -2.31 16.09
N ALA A 52 26.09 -3.11 15.05
CA ALA A 52 27.40 -3.58 14.57
C ALA A 52 27.99 -2.67 13.48
N GLU A 53 27.23 -1.67 13.04
CA GLU A 53 27.61 -0.69 12.04
C GLU A 53 26.86 0.63 12.31
N ASN A 54 27.36 1.75 11.77
CA ASN A 54 26.62 3.02 11.68
C ASN A 54 25.89 3.16 10.33
N VAL A 55 25.21 4.28 10.11
CA VAL A 55 24.42 4.50 8.88
C VAL A 55 25.30 4.57 7.62
N GLU A 56 26.45 5.21 7.70
CA GLU A 56 27.40 5.31 6.60
C GLU A 56 28.01 3.94 6.26
N GLU A 57 28.35 3.16 7.28
CA GLU A 57 28.82 1.77 7.12
C GLU A 57 27.72 0.86 6.56
N MET A 58 26.47 1.07 6.95
CA MET A 58 25.30 0.40 6.38
C MET A 58 25.12 0.75 4.89
N PHE A 59 25.24 2.03 4.50
CA PHE A 59 25.21 2.43 3.09
C PHE A 59 26.38 1.82 2.31
N TRP A 60 27.57 1.78 2.91
CA TRP A 60 28.74 1.15 2.30
C TRP A 60 28.54 -0.34 2.08
N ARG A 61 28.00 -1.06 3.06
CA ARG A 61 27.61 -2.47 2.93
C ARG A 61 26.64 -2.69 1.79
N VAL A 62 25.57 -1.91 1.73
CA VAL A 62 24.54 -2.05 0.69
C VAL A 62 25.15 -1.81 -0.68
N ALA A 63 25.90 -0.72 -0.83
CA ALA A 63 26.60 -0.38 -2.07
C ALA A 63 27.56 -1.49 -2.52
N HIS A 64 28.40 -2.00 -1.61
CA HIS A 64 29.37 -3.04 -1.93
C HIS A 64 28.69 -4.37 -2.27
N HIS A 65 27.65 -4.74 -1.53
CA HIS A 65 26.94 -5.99 -1.77
C HIS A 65 26.30 -6.02 -3.15
N VAL A 66 25.67 -4.91 -3.57
CA VAL A 66 25.08 -4.76 -4.90
C VAL A 66 26.17 -4.71 -5.99
N ALA A 67 27.26 -3.98 -5.75
CA ALA A 67 28.38 -3.89 -6.69
C ALA A 67 29.12 -5.22 -6.90
N LYS A 68 29.01 -6.18 -5.98
CA LYS A 68 29.78 -7.43 -6.05
C LYS A 68 29.51 -8.25 -7.33
N VAL A 69 28.31 -8.14 -7.91
CA VAL A 69 27.96 -8.85 -9.15
C VAL A 69 28.78 -8.37 -10.36
N GLU A 70 29.28 -7.13 -10.32
CA GLU A 70 30.06 -6.49 -11.39
C GLU A 70 31.38 -7.23 -11.67
N GLN A 71 31.90 -7.97 -10.69
CA GLN A 71 33.06 -8.84 -10.85
C GLN A 71 32.84 -9.90 -11.96
N GLN A 72 31.61 -10.38 -12.13
CA GLN A 72 31.27 -11.38 -13.16
C GLN A 72 31.46 -10.83 -14.58
N TRP A 73 31.40 -9.50 -14.72
CA TRP A 73 31.54 -8.78 -15.98
C TRP A 73 32.92 -8.14 -16.14
N GLY A 74 33.85 -8.43 -15.23
CA GLY A 74 35.23 -7.90 -15.25
C GLY A 74 35.34 -6.42 -14.85
N ALA A 75 34.29 -5.83 -14.29
CA ALA A 75 34.30 -4.44 -13.83
C ALA A 75 34.88 -4.30 -12.42
N ASP A 76 35.38 -3.10 -12.09
CA ASP A 76 35.92 -2.79 -10.76
C ASP A 76 34.79 -2.62 -9.73
N VAL A 77 34.64 -3.64 -8.89
CA VAL A 77 33.66 -3.68 -7.79
C VAL A 77 33.81 -2.48 -6.85
N MET A 78 35.03 -2.05 -6.55
CA MET A 78 35.28 -0.95 -5.61
C MET A 78 34.93 0.39 -6.21
N GLU A 79 35.20 0.58 -7.50
CA GLU A 79 34.76 1.77 -8.23
C GLU A 79 33.23 1.88 -8.21
N ARG A 80 32.52 0.79 -8.58
CA ARG A 80 31.04 0.75 -8.56
C ARG A 80 30.47 0.90 -7.15
N THR A 81 31.13 0.34 -6.14
CA THR A 81 30.75 0.52 -4.73
C THR A 81 30.75 2.00 -4.34
N VAL A 82 31.78 2.76 -4.73
CA VAL A 82 31.87 4.19 -4.44
C VAL A 82 30.74 4.97 -5.10
N GLU A 83 30.42 4.66 -6.35
CA GLU A 83 29.30 5.30 -7.05
C GLU A 83 27.95 5.04 -6.39
N TYR A 84 27.64 3.77 -6.07
CA TYR A 84 26.41 3.43 -5.36
C TYR A 84 26.36 4.07 -3.97
N TYR A 85 27.48 4.12 -3.26
CA TYR A 85 27.56 4.83 -1.97
C TYR A 85 27.23 6.32 -2.13
N HIS A 86 27.73 6.97 -3.18
CA HIS A 86 27.41 8.38 -3.46
C HIS A 86 25.91 8.58 -3.72
N LEU A 87 25.25 7.67 -4.44
CA LEU A 87 23.81 7.74 -4.65
C LEU A 87 23.02 7.68 -3.34
N LEU A 88 23.41 6.78 -2.43
CA LEU A 88 22.79 6.61 -1.11
C LEU A 88 23.06 7.83 -0.19
N SER A 89 24.33 8.20 -0.02
CA SER A 89 24.76 9.28 0.88
C SER A 89 24.24 10.66 0.44
N SER A 90 24.12 10.89 -0.87
CA SER A 90 23.52 12.11 -1.42
C SER A 90 21.99 12.09 -1.47
N LYS A 91 21.35 10.96 -1.14
CA LYS A 91 19.89 10.74 -1.23
C LYS A 91 19.32 10.88 -2.64
N LYS A 92 20.15 10.76 -3.67
CA LYS A 92 19.69 10.73 -5.07
C LYS A 92 18.93 9.45 -5.39
N PHE A 93 19.22 8.38 -4.66
CA PHE A 93 18.53 7.12 -4.76
C PHE A 93 18.59 6.37 -3.44
N PHE A 94 17.46 5.75 -3.07
CA PHE A 94 17.42 4.73 -2.04
C PHE A 94 16.74 3.48 -2.59
N PRO A 95 17.32 2.29 -2.36
CA PRO A 95 16.64 1.05 -2.69
C PRO A 95 15.48 0.79 -1.72
N ASN A 96 14.69 -0.24 -2.00
CA ASN A 96 13.62 -0.68 -1.11
C ASN A 96 14.16 -1.10 0.28
N SER A 97 13.26 -1.19 1.26
CA SER A 97 13.61 -1.60 2.63
C SER A 97 14.34 -2.96 2.71
N PRO A 98 13.92 -4.02 1.99
CA PRO A 98 14.62 -5.31 2.02
C PRO A 98 16.06 -5.24 1.52
N THR A 99 16.38 -4.35 0.57
CA THR A 99 17.77 -4.18 0.15
C THR A 99 18.64 -3.67 1.29
N PHE A 100 18.14 -2.74 2.12
CA PHE A 100 18.87 -2.28 3.30
C PHE A 100 19.05 -3.37 4.36
N THR A 101 18.02 -4.16 4.64
CA THR A 101 18.08 -5.22 5.67
C THR A 101 18.80 -6.48 5.20
N GLY A 102 18.66 -6.84 3.93
CA GLY A 102 19.10 -8.10 3.35
C GLY A 102 20.52 -8.08 2.79
N ALA A 103 21.00 -6.93 2.29
CA ALA A 103 22.32 -6.85 1.67
C ALA A 103 23.43 -7.23 2.66
N GLY A 104 24.28 -8.19 2.30
CA GLY A 104 25.38 -8.63 3.17
C GLY A 104 24.93 -9.43 4.40
N THR A 105 23.74 -10.05 4.34
CA THR A 105 23.23 -11.01 5.34
C THR A 105 23.03 -12.40 4.71
N PRO A 106 22.96 -13.49 5.50
CA PRO A 106 22.71 -14.85 5.00
C PRO A 106 21.37 -15.01 4.28
N LEU A 107 20.33 -14.36 4.79
CA LEU A 107 18.98 -14.46 4.21
C LEU A 107 18.91 -13.76 2.85
N GLY A 108 19.66 -12.67 2.66
CA GLY A 108 19.97 -12.13 1.33
C GLY A 108 18.77 -11.64 0.51
N GLN A 109 17.59 -11.48 1.10
CA GLN A 109 16.39 -11.03 0.40
C GLN A 109 16.45 -9.53 0.12
N LEU A 110 16.64 -9.15 -1.16
CA LEU A 110 16.67 -7.76 -1.60
C LEU A 110 15.34 -7.30 -2.22
N ALA A 111 14.47 -8.24 -2.60
CA ALA A 111 13.17 -7.95 -3.20
C ALA A 111 12.08 -7.89 -2.12
N ALA A 112 11.11 -6.99 -2.32
CA ALA A 112 10.05 -6.73 -1.34
C ALA A 112 8.70 -7.33 -1.73
N CYS A 113 8.44 -7.50 -3.01
CA CYS A 113 7.11 -7.78 -3.54
C CYS A 113 7.20 -8.93 -4.53
N PHE A 114 6.36 -9.92 -4.31
CA PHE A 114 6.31 -11.15 -5.10
C PHE A 114 4.87 -11.37 -5.55
N VAL A 115 4.70 -11.87 -6.77
CA VAL A 115 3.40 -12.30 -7.28
C VAL A 115 3.54 -13.76 -7.64
N LEU A 116 2.71 -14.61 -7.03
CA LEU A 116 2.78 -16.05 -7.18
C LEU A 116 1.53 -16.57 -7.89
N PRO A 117 1.67 -17.36 -8.97
CA PRO A 117 0.53 -18.00 -9.60
C PRO A 117 -0.01 -19.13 -8.71
N ILE A 118 -1.32 -19.35 -8.78
CA ILE A 118 -1.96 -20.52 -8.17
C ILE A 118 -2.61 -21.32 -9.29
N THR A 119 -2.22 -22.59 -9.40
CA THR A 119 -2.80 -23.56 -10.32
C THR A 119 -3.76 -24.47 -9.58
N ASP A 120 -4.79 -24.96 -10.28
CA ASP A 120 -5.87 -25.79 -9.72
C ASP A 120 -5.44 -27.25 -9.47
N ASP A 121 -4.43 -27.40 -8.62
CA ASP A 121 -3.89 -28.67 -8.14
C ASP A 121 -3.37 -28.52 -6.71
N MET A 122 -3.38 -29.59 -5.91
CA MET A 122 -3.05 -29.52 -4.50
C MET A 122 -1.54 -29.33 -4.20
N GLY A 123 -0.63 -29.54 -5.16
CA GLY A 123 0.82 -29.41 -4.95
C GLY A 123 1.70 -30.39 -5.75
N ARG A 124 1.14 -31.14 -6.69
CA ARG A 124 1.88 -31.92 -7.69
C ARG A 124 2.58 -31.00 -8.69
N HIS A 125 1.95 -29.88 -9.04
CA HIS A 125 2.59 -28.83 -9.83
C HIS A 125 3.35 -27.85 -8.93
N SER A 126 4.44 -27.26 -9.44
CA SER A 126 5.27 -26.29 -8.70
C SER A 126 4.51 -25.03 -8.27
N ALA A 127 3.41 -24.72 -8.96
CA ALA A 127 2.48 -23.63 -8.61
C ALA A 127 1.13 -24.15 -8.07
N GLY A 128 1.09 -25.38 -7.56
CA GLY A 128 -0.11 -25.94 -6.92
C GLY A 128 -0.42 -25.23 -5.59
N ILE A 129 -1.66 -25.32 -5.14
CA ILE A 129 -2.23 -24.58 -3.99
C ILE A 129 -1.32 -24.62 -2.75
N PHE A 130 -0.88 -25.78 -2.28
CA PHE A 130 -0.06 -25.85 -1.06
C PHE A 130 1.44 -25.64 -1.32
N GLN A 131 1.90 -25.86 -2.55
CA GLN A 131 3.28 -25.53 -2.92
C GLN A 131 3.47 -24.01 -3.00
N THR A 132 2.53 -23.29 -3.62
CA THR A 132 2.50 -21.83 -3.62
C THR A 132 2.36 -21.25 -2.21
N LEU A 133 1.55 -21.87 -1.33
CA LEU A 133 1.44 -21.44 0.07
C LEU A 133 2.78 -21.58 0.81
N ARG A 134 3.47 -22.71 0.62
CA ARG A 134 4.79 -22.95 1.20
C ARG A 134 5.81 -21.91 0.70
N ASP A 135 5.83 -21.62 -0.59
CA ASP A 135 6.77 -20.64 -1.16
C ASP A 135 6.47 -19.23 -0.65
N ALA A 136 5.19 -18.85 -0.57
CA ALA A 136 4.75 -17.58 0.01
C ALA A 136 5.14 -17.44 1.50
N ALA A 137 5.03 -18.53 2.27
CA ALA A 137 5.44 -18.55 3.67
C ALA A 137 6.96 -18.31 3.83
N LEU A 138 7.78 -18.92 2.97
CA LEU A 138 9.22 -18.69 2.96
C LEU A 138 9.57 -17.25 2.54
N ILE A 139 8.83 -16.68 1.59
CA ILE A 139 8.97 -15.27 1.21
C ILE A 139 8.65 -14.34 2.38
N GLN A 140 7.54 -14.58 3.08
CA GLN A 140 7.16 -13.78 4.26
C GLN A 140 8.16 -13.91 5.40
N GLN A 141 8.74 -15.10 5.62
CA GLN A 141 9.81 -15.30 6.61
C GLN A 141 10.99 -14.36 6.37
N THR A 142 11.25 -14.01 5.09
CA THR A 142 12.30 -13.06 4.71
C THR A 142 11.82 -11.60 4.58
N GLY A 143 10.58 -11.30 4.97
CA GLY A 143 10.00 -9.95 4.97
C GLY A 143 9.36 -9.49 3.67
N GLY A 144 9.15 -10.40 2.70
CA GLY A 144 8.46 -10.11 1.45
C GLY A 144 6.93 -10.09 1.59
N GLY A 145 6.27 -9.27 0.77
CA GLY A 145 4.81 -9.30 0.57
C GLY A 145 4.43 -10.09 -0.68
N ASN A 146 3.23 -10.65 -0.70
CA ASN A 146 2.76 -11.55 -1.76
C ASN A 146 1.47 -11.04 -2.42
N GLY A 147 1.38 -11.17 -3.74
CA GLY A 147 0.16 -11.06 -4.52
C GLY A 147 -0.20 -12.40 -5.14
N PHE A 148 -1.49 -12.72 -5.22
CA PHE A 148 -2.00 -13.98 -5.75
C PHE A 148 -3.18 -13.76 -6.69
N SER A 149 -3.23 -14.52 -7.78
CA SER A 149 -4.46 -14.70 -8.55
C SER A 149 -5.09 -16.03 -8.15
N PHE A 150 -6.28 -15.97 -7.55
CA PHE A 150 -7.10 -17.15 -7.23
C PHE A 150 -8.04 -17.54 -8.39
N SER A 151 -7.98 -16.80 -9.51
CA SER A 151 -8.93 -16.89 -10.64
C SER A 151 -8.87 -18.20 -11.41
N ARG A 152 -7.78 -18.97 -11.27
CA ARG A 152 -7.59 -20.26 -11.93
C ARG A 152 -8.14 -21.43 -11.11
N LEU A 153 -8.52 -21.21 -9.85
CA LEU A 153 -9.06 -22.26 -9.00
C LEU A 153 -10.49 -22.60 -9.41
N ARG A 154 -10.82 -23.90 -9.41
CA ARG A 154 -12.16 -24.33 -9.79
C ARG A 154 -13.25 -23.72 -8.89
N PRO A 155 -14.47 -23.51 -9.42
CA PRO A 155 -15.59 -23.02 -8.64
C PRO A 155 -15.95 -23.89 -7.43
N LYS A 156 -16.51 -23.27 -6.40
CA LYS A 156 -17.14 -23.97 -5.27
C LYS A 156 -18.23 -24.92 -5.76
N GLY A 157 -18.32 -26.10 -5.13
CA GLY A 157 -19.27 -27.15 -5.52
C GLY A 157 -18.81 -28.01 -6.70
N ALA A 158 -17.72 -27.65 -7.40
CA ALA A 158 -17.17 -28.47 -8.47
C ALA A 158 -16.75 -29.85 -7.96
N MET A 159 -17.01 -30.89 -8.76
CA MET A 159 -16.69 -32.28 -8.40
C MET A 159 -15.18 -32.51 -8.29
N VAL A 160 -14.74 -33.10 -7.18
CA VAL A 160 -13.35 -33.54 -6.98
C VAL A 160 -13.27 -35.04 -7.21
N GLN A 161 -12.84 -35.43 -8.41
CA GLN A 161 -12.84 -36.85 -8.85
C GLN A 161 -12.10 -37.81 -7.91
N THR A 162 -11.03 -37.36 -7.25
CA THR A 162 -10.20 -38.22 -6.39
C THR A 162 -10.79 -38.49 -5.02
N SER A 163 -11.62 -37.59 -4.50
CA SER A 163 -12.23 -37.70 -3.16
C SER A 163 -13.74 -37.91 -3.19
N ALA A 164 -14.36 -37.90 -4.38
CA ALA A 164 -15.82 -37.90 -4.58
C ALA A 164 -16.57 -36.79 -3.80
N GLY A 165 -15.85 -35.73 -3.41
CA GLY A 165 -16.37 -34.57 -2.68
C GLY A 165 -16.55 -33.35 -3.57
N GLN A 166 -16.97 -32.25 -2.94
CA GLN A 166 -17.15 -30.94 -3.59
C GLN A 166 -15.99 -30.01 -3.25
N ALA A 167 -15.56 -29.19 -4.21
CA ALA A 167 -14.54 -28.18 -4.01
C ALA A 167 -15.06 -27.03 -3.13
N THR A 168 -14.19 -26.49 -2.29
CA THR A 168 -14.47 -25.32 -1.43
C THR A 168 -14.38 -23.98 -2.17
N GLY A 169 -13.82 -23.99 -3.38
CA GLY A 169 -13.63 -22.81 -4.22
C GLY A 169 -12.48 -21.89 -3.76
N PRO A 170 -12.24 -20.78 -4.47
CA PRO A 170 -11.14 -19.85 -4.19
C PRO A 170 -11.26 -19.18 -2.83
N VAL A 171 -12.47 -18.83 -2.37
CA VAL A 171 -12.68 -18.21 -1.04
C VAL A 171 -12.33 -19.19 0.09
N GLY A 172 -12.61 -20.49 -0.09
CA GLY A 172 -12.21 -21.52 0.86
C GLY A 172 -10.69 -21.61 1.02
N PHE A 173 -9.95 -21.61 -0.09
CA PHE A 173 -8.48 -21.62 -0.05
C PHE A 173 -7.87 -20.29 0.41
N LEU A 174 -8.53 -19.16 0.12
CA LEU A 174 -8.13 -17.86 0.66
C LEU A 174 -8.12 -17.88 2.19
N ARG A 175 -9.12 -18.47 2.84
CA ARG A 175 -9.15 -18.64 4.30
C ARG A 175 -8.00 -19.52 4.81
N VAL A 176 -7.64 -20.59 4.09
CA VAL A 176 -6.48 -21.43 4.44
C VAL A 176 -5.19 -20.62 4.41
N TYR A 177 -4.98 -19.82 3.37
CA TYR A 177 -3.82 -18.93 3.26
C TYR A 177 -3.82 -17.87 4.37
N ASP A 178 -4.97 -17.27 4.65
CA ASP A 178 -5.14 -16.25 5.69
C ASP A 178 -4.70 -16.77 7.06
N HIS A 179 -5.20 -17.94 7.47
CA HIS A 179 -4.81 -18.57 8.73
C HIS A 179 -3.32 -18.91 8.77
N ALA A 180 -2.78 -19.49 7.69
CA ALA A 180 -1.36 -19.84 7.64
C ALA A 180 -0.45 -18.61 7.81
N PHE A 181 -0.76 -17.49 7.15
CA PHE A 181 0.02 -16.25 7.29
C PHE A 181 -0.13 -15.59 8.66
N GLY A 182 -1.29 -15.75 9.32
CA GLY A 182 -1.49 -15.33 10.70
C GLY A 182 -0.52 -16.00 11.68
N GLU A 183 -0.24 -17.29 11.50
CA GLU A 183 0.73 -18.04 12.32
C GLU A 183 2.18 -17.63 12.02
N ILE A 184 2.52 -17.46 10.74
CA ILE A 184 3.89 -17.10 10.30
C ILE A 184 4.29 -15.70 10.80
N ALA A 185 3.34 -14.77 10.83
CA ALA A 185 3.51 -13.42 11.33
C ALA A 185 4.00 -13.34 12.79
N GLN A 186 3.80 -14.39 13.59
CA GLN A 186 4.24 -14.43 14.99
C GLN A 186 5.76 -14.65 15.15
N GLY A 187 6.45 -15.14 14.12
CA GLY A 187 7.88 -15.48 14.17
C GLY A 187 8.83 -14.42 13.59
N GLY A 188 8.32 -13.35 12.98
CA GLY A 188 9.11 -12.34 12.25
C GLY A 188 8.99 -10.92 12.80
N THR A 189 9.95 -10.05 12.47
CA THR A 189 9.96 -8.63 12.87
C THR A 189 8.93 -7.76 12.12
N ARG A 190 8.24 -8.29 11.10
CA ARG A 190 7.22 -7.60 10.28
C ARG A 190 6.17 -8.59 9.75
N ARG A 191 4.89 -8.20 9.75
CA ARG A 191 3.82 -8.91 9.02
C ARG A 191 3.97 -8.68 7.51
N GLY A 192 4.06 -9.75 6.72
CA GLY A 192 4.05 -9.67 5.26
C GLY A 192 2.65 -9.26 4.77
N ALA A 193 2.56 -8.29 3.87
CA ALA A 193 1.29 -7.92 3.26
C ALA A 193 0.91 -8.94 2.19
N ASN A 194 -0.34 -9.39 2.16
CA ASN A 194 -0.84 -10.28 1.12
C ASN A 194 -2.00 -9.64 0.36
N MET A 195 -2.10 -9.92 -0.93
CA MET A 195 -3.21 -9.50 -1.77
C MET A 195 -3.76 -10.66 -2.59
N ALA A 196 -5.07 -10.86 -2.56
CA ALA A 196 -5.77 -11.85 -3.36
C ALA A 196 -6.58 -11.18 -4.45
N VAL A 197 -6.46 -11.67 -5.68
CA VAL A 197 -7.24 -11.22 -6.83
C VAL A 197 -8.13 -12.35 -7.33
N LEU A 198 -9.40 -12.02 -7.59
CA LEU A 198 -10.33 -12.90 -8.28
C LEU A 198 -10.97 -12.16 -9.46
N ARG A 199 -10.95 -12.77 -10.65
CA ARG A 199 -11.56 -12.19 -11.86
C ARG A 199 -13.07 -12.00 -11.73
N VAL A 200 -13.57 -10.95 -12.36
CA VAL A 200 -15.00 -10.58 -12.33
C VAL A 200 -15.93 -11.59 -13.00
N ASP A 201 -15.42 -12.38 -13.95
CA ASP A 201 -16.15 -13.50 -14.58
C ASP A 201 -16.23 -14.75 -13.69
N HIS A 202 -15.48 -14.84 -12.59
CA HIS A 202 -15.37 -16.09 -11.85
C HIS A 202 -16.71 -16.45 -11.16
N PRO A 203 -17.18 -17.72 -11.19
CA PRO A 203 -18.45 -18.11 -10.56
C PRO A 203 -18.59 -17.74 -9.08
N ASP A 204 -17.48 -17.73 -8.35
CA ASP A 204 -17.44 -17.36 -6.92
C ASP A 204 -17.16 -15.87 -6.65
N VAL A 205 -17.16 -15.00 -7.67
CA VAL A 205 -16.88 -13.55 -7.51
C VAL A 205 -17.82 -12.89 -6.51
N GLU A 206 -19.09 -13.29 -6.50
CA GLU A 206 -20.08 -12.72 -5.61
C GLU A 206 -19.81 -13.05 -4.14
N GLU A 207 -19.32 -14.26 -3.83
CA GLU A 207 -18.91 -14.68 -2.49
C GLU A 207 -17.63 -13.95 -2.09
N PHE A 208 -16.68 -13.85 -3.03
CA PHE A 208 -15.40 -13.16 -2.83
C PHE A 208 -15.58 -11.67 -2.52
N ILE A 209 -16.48 -10.96 -3.21
CA ILE A 209 -16.78 -9.55 -2.93
C ILE A 209 -17.23 -9.35 -1.47
N THR A 210 -17.94 -10.32 -0.90
CA THR A 210 -18.53 -10.23 0.44
C THR A 210 -17.78 -11.03 1.50
N CYS A 211 -16.66 -11.67 1.17
CA CYS A 211 -16.01 -12.60 2.09
C CYS A 211 -15.38 -11.93 3.33
N LYS A 212 -15.32 -10.59 3.33
CA LYS A 212 -14.84 -9.73 4.40
C LYS A 212 -15.91 -8.80 4.99
N LEU A 213 -17.19 -9.15 4.83
CA LEU A 213 -18.30 -8.46 5.52
C LEU A 213 -18.15 -8.49 7.05
N ASP A 214 -17.69 -9.63 7.58
CA ASP A 214 -17.13 -9.69 8.93
C ASP A 214 -15.64 -9.37 8.81
N GLU A 215 -15.22 -8.25 9.40
CA GLU A 215 -13.84 -7.75 9.31
C GLU A 215 -12.81 -8.73 9.90
N ASN A 216 -13.25 -9.66 10.75
CA ASN A 216 -12.38 -10.69 11.34
C ASN A 216 -12.28 -11.96 10.49
N ALA A 217 -13.04 -12.08 9.41
CA ALA A 217 -13.13 -13.30 8.62
C ALA A 217 -11.85 -13.61 7.83
N ILE A 218 -11.11 -12.58 7.40
CA ILE A 218 -9.86 -12.66 6.62
C ILE A 218 -9.02 -11.43 6.97
N THR A 219 -8.02 -11.54 7.83
CA THR A 219 -7.31 -10.36 8.40
C THR A 219 -5.91 -10.15 7.84
N ASN A 220 -5.36 -11.14 7.15
CA ASN A 220 -3.99 -11.16 6.63
C ASN A 220 -3.92 -10.91 5.12
N PHE A 221 -5.06 -10.58 4.49
CA PHE A 221 -5.17 -10.27 3.08
C PHE A 221 -5.92 -8.98 2.82
N ASN A 222 -5.44 -8.24 1.82
CA ASN A 222 -6.30 -7.40 1.01
C ASN A 222 -6.91 -8.18 -0.15
N ILE A 223 -8.15 -7.87 -0.52
CA ILE A 223 -8.82 -8.49 -1.67
C ILE A 223 -9.08 -7.48 -2.79
N SER A 224 -8.98 -7.91 -4.04
CA SER A 224 -9.29 -7.08 -5.20
C SER A 224 -9.98 -7.89 -6.30
N VAL A 225 -10.91 -7.28 -7.02
CA VAL A 225 -11.55 -7.90 -8.18
C VAL A 225 -10.77 -7.55 -9.44
N GLY A 226 -10.43 -8.56 -10.23
CA GLY A 226 -9.83 -8.40 -11.55
C GLY A 226 -10.90 -8.02 -12.58
N ILE A 227 -10.92 -6.75 -12.99
CA ILE A 227 -11.89 -6.15 -13.90
C ILE A 227 -11.37 -6.20 -15.34
N THR A 228 -12.23 -6.60 -16.28
CA THR A 228 -11.98 -6.54 -17.72
C THR A 228 -12.68 -5.34 -18.35
N ASP A 229 -12.21 -4.91 -19.51
CA ASP A 229 -12.85 -3.86 -20.32
C ASP A 229 -14.24 -4.33 -20.76
N ALA A 230 -14.39 -5.60 -21.15
CA ALA A 230 -15.68 -6.20 -21.51
C ALA A 230 -16.71 -6.13 -20.37
N PHE A 231 -16.29 -6.32 -19.12
CA PHE A 231 -17.16 -6.13 -17.96
C PHE A 231 -17.58 -4.67 -17.82
N MET A 232 -16.64 -3.73 -17.96
CA MET A 232 -16.95 -2.30 -17.85
C MET A 232 -17.86 -1.80 -18.98
N GLU A 233 -17.77 -2.39 -20.17
CA GLU A 233 -18.73 -2.17 -21.26
C GLU A 233 -20.11 -2.73 -20.89
N ALA A 234 -20.19 -3.95 -20.35
CA ALA A 234 -21.45 -4.52 -19.86
C ALA A 234 -22.08 -3.67 -18.75
N VAL A 235 -21.28 -3.12 -17.83
CA VAL A 235 -21.74 -2.18 -16.79
C VAL A 235 -22.31 -0.90 -17.40
N ARG A 236 -21.61 -0.33 -18.39
CA ARG A 236 -22.03 0.91 -19.06
C ARG A 236 -23.38 0.73 -19.76
N ASP A 237 -23.52 -0.38 -20.46
CA ASP A 237 -24.68 -0.71 -21.30
C ASP A 237 -25.81 -1.40 -20.52
N ASP A 238 -25.66 -1.61 -19.21
CA ASP A 238 -26.62 -2.32 -18.34
C ASP A 238 -26.96 -3.75 -18.81
N LYS A 239 -25.95 -4.47 -19.30
CA LYS A 239 -26.09 -5.82 -19.84
C LYS A 239 -25.97 -6.89 -18.75
N GLU A 240 -26.44 -8.09 -19.08
CA GLU A 240 -26.08 -9.28 -18.32
C GLU A 240 -24.59 -9.60 -18.47
N TRP A 241 -24.03 -10.18 -17.42
CA TRP A 241 -22.66 -10.66 -17.31
C TRP A 241 -22.67 -12.14 -16.96
N GLU A 242 -21.85 -12.91 -17.67
CA GLU A 242 -21.77 -14.36 -17.49
C GLU A 242 -20.69 -14.70 -16.48
N LEU A 243 -21.09 -15.30 -15.37
CA LEU A 243 -20.17 -15.94 -14.45
C LEU A 243 -19.81 -17.33 -14.99
N ARG A 244 -18.56 -17.48 -15.42
CA ARG A 244 -18.13 -18.56 -16.32
C ARG A 244 -16.75 -19.09 -15.98
N PHE A 245 -16.52 -20.36 -16.31
CA PHE A 245 -15.27 -21.06 -16.04
C PHE A 245 -14.98 -22.11 -17.13
N PRO A 246 -13.72 -22.39 -17.49
CA PRO A 246 -13.42 -23.42 -18.48
C PRO A 246 -13.83 -24.83 -18.01
N ASP A 247 -14.12 -25.73 -18.94
CA ASP A 247 -14.52 -27.11 -18.67
C ASP A 247 -13.41 -27.86 -17.92
N LEU A 248 -13.69 -28.23 -16.68
CA LEU A 248 -12.72 -28.89 -15.80
C LEU A 248 -12.25 -30.25 -16.33
N MET A 249 -13.11 -30.98 -17.05
CA MET A 249 -12.75 -32.28 -17.63
C MET A 249 -11.79 -32.10 -18.80
N GLU A 250 -12.09 -31.16 -19.68
CA GLU A 250 -11.28 -30.83 -20.83
C GLU A 250 -9.95 -30.20 -20.42
N MET A 251 -9.96 -29.28 -19.45
CA MET A 251 -8.74 -28.73 -18.84
C MET A 251 -7.84 -29.87 -18.34
N LYS A 252 -8.41 -30.82 -17.59
CA LYS A 252 -7.67 -31.96 -17.06
C LYS A 252 -7.13 -32.87 -18.18
N GLN A 253 -7.96 -33.20 -19.17
CA GLN A 253 -7.56 -34.06 -20.30
C GLN A 253 -6.42 -33.45 -21.12
N ARG A 254 -6.43 -32.12 -21.28
CA ARG A 254 -5.41 -31.38 -22.04
C ARG A 254 -4.22 -30.91 -21.18
N GLY A 255 -4.24 -31.16 -19.87
CA GLY A 255 -3.22 -30.65 -18.95
C GLY A 255 -3.15 -29.11 -18.93
N PHE A 256 -4.26 -28.43 -19.18
CA PHE A 256 -4.32 -26.98 -19.33
C PHE A 256 -4.30 -26.27 -17.97
N SER A 257 -3.46 -25.24 -17.87
CA SER A 257 -3.42 -24.32 -16.74
C SER A 257 -3.09 -22.92 -17.26
N GLY A 258 -4.11 -22.10 -17.42
CA GLY A 258 -4.01 -20.78 -18.01
C GLY A 258 -5.17 -19.88 -17.61
N THR A 259 -5.18 -18.68 -18.18
CA THR A 259 -6.27 -17.72 -18.05
C THR A 259 -7.51 -18.16 -18.82
N LEU A 260 -8.63 -17.47 -18.60
CA LEU A 260 -9.88 -17.73 -19.31
C LEU A 260 -9.72 -17.51 -20.82
N GLU A 261 -9.04 -16.43 -21.21
CA GLU A 261 -8.77 -16.07 -22.60
C GLU A 261 -7.92 -17.15 -23.29
N GLN A 262 -6.87 -17.64 -22.62
CA GLN A 262 -6.05 -18.73 -23.13
C GLN A 262 -6.83 -20.05 -23.28
N ALA A 263 -7.84 -20.27 -22.44
CA ALA A 263 -8.70 -21.44 -22.57
C ALA A 263 -9.60 -21.33 -23.82
N GLU A 264 -10.16 -20.16 -24.06
CA GLU A 264 -10.94 -19.85 -25.27
C GLU A 264 -10.08 -20.02 -26.54
N GLU A 265 -8.87 -19.47 -26.57
CA GLU A 265 -7.91 -19.62 -27.67
C GLU A 265 -7.51 -21.08 -27.93
N ALA A 266 -7.36 -21.87 -26.85
CA ALA A 266 -7.06 -23.29 -26.94
C ALA A 266 -8.28 -24.14 -27.38
N GLY A 267 -9.45 -23.51 -27.57
CA GLY A 267 -10.70 -24.18 -27.92
C GLY A 267 -11.22 -25.08 -26.80
N ILE A 268 -10.94 -24.73 -25.54
CA ILE A 268 -11.54 -25.38 -24.37
C ILE A 268 -12.95 -24.82 -24.18
N LYS A 269 -13.92 -25.70 -23.98
CA LYS A 269 -15.30 -25.32 -23.73
C LYS A 269 -15.40 -24.46 -22.47
N ILE A 270 -16.16 -23.36 -22.55
CA ILE A 270 -16.46 -22.51 -21.40
C ILE A 270 -17.89 -22.82 -20.90
N HIS A 271 -18.03 -23.04 -19.60
CA HIS A 271 -19.34 -23.20 -18.96
C HIS A 271 -19.79 -21.89 -18.31
N VAL A 272 -21.02 -21.49 -18.61
CA VAL A 272 -21.70 -20.41 -17.92
C VAL A 272 -22.47 -21.01 -16.74
N TYR A 273 -22.11 -20.60 -15.53
CA TYR A 273 -22.72 -21.07 -14.29
C TYR A 273 -23.92 -20.22 -13.89
N LYS A 274 -23.83 -18.91 -14.13
CA LYS A 274 -24.86 -17.94 -13.75
C LYS A 274 -24.77 -16.71 -14.65
N LYS A 275 -25.90 -16.08 -14.95
CA LYS A 275 -25.93 -14.71 -15.49
C LYS A 275 -26.36 -13.75 -14.40
N VAL A 276 -25.71 -12.59 -14.32
CA VAL A 276 -26.01 -11.53 -13.35
C VAL A 276 -26.06 -10.19 -14.07
N ASN A 277 -26.80 -9.20 -13.55
CA ASN A 277 -26.69 -7.85 -14.11
C ASN A 277 -25.30 -7.27 -13.79
N ALA A 278 -24.60 -6.78 -14.81
CA ALA A 278 -23.23 -6.27 -14.66
C ALA A 278 -23.17 -5.07 -13.72
N ARG A 279 -24.14 -4.15 -13.83
CA ARG A 279 -24.24 -2.94 -13.01
C ARG A 279 -24.52 -3.28 -11.55
N GLU A 280 -25.39 -4.26 -11.28
CA GLU A 280 -25.64 -4.75 -9.92
C GLU A 280 -24.40 -5.40 -9.31
N LEU A 281 -23.67 -6.22 -10.07
CA LEU A 281 -22.41 -6.80 -9.61
C LEU A 281 -21.36 -5.72 -9.32
N PHE A 282 -21.22 -4.72 -10.20
CA PHE A 282 -20.31 -3.59 -9.97
C PHE A 282 -20.73 -2.74 -8.76
N ASN A 283 -22.03 -2.48 -8.60
CA ASN A 283 -22.56 -1.81 -7.41
C ASN A 283 -22.26 -2.59 -6.13
N LYS A 284 -22.29 -3.93 -6.18
CA LYS A 284 -21.88 -4.79 -5.06
C LYS A 284 -20.41 -4.60 -4.72
N ILE A 285 -19.52 -4.55 -5.72
CA ILE A 285 -18.09 -4.24 -5.54
C ILE A 285 -17.91 -2.87 -4.89
N VAL A 286 -18.53 -1.83 -5.45
CA VAL A 286 -18.46 -0.46 -4.94
C VAL A 286 -18.99 -0.35 -3.51
N LYS A 287 -20.11 -1.02 -3.21
CA LYS A 287 -20.71 -1.02 -1.87
C LYS A 287 -19.80 -1.66 -0.83
N GLN A 288 -19.16 -2.77 -1.14
CA GLN A 288 -18.21 -3.40 -0.22
C GLN A 288 -16.94 -2.57 -0.09
N ALA A 289 -16.38 -2.06 -1.20
CA ALA A 289 -15.23 -1.17 -1.17
C ALA A 289 -15.48 0.08 -0.32
N HIS A 290 -16.71 0.60 -0.34
CA HIS A 290 -17.14 1.69 0.52
C HIS A 290 -17.25 1.29 2.00
N HIS A 291 -17.65 0.05 2.27
CA HIS A 291 -17.92 -0.43 3.60
C HIS A 291 -16.65 -0.57 4.44
N ASN A 292 -15.59 -1.18 3.88
CA ASN A 292 -14.36 -1.49 4.63
C ASN A 292 -13.07 -1.29 3.81
N GLY A 293 -13.15 -0.61 2.66
CA GLY A 293 -12.01 -0.43 1.76
C GLY A 293 -11.79 -1.59 0.78
N GLU A 294 -12.63 -2.63 0.79
CA GLU A 294 -12.42 -3.86 0.03
C GLU A 294 -13.70 -4.44 -0.60
N PRO A 295 -13.64 -5.07 -1.79
CA PRO A 295 -12.43 -5.31 -2.56
C PRO A 295 -11.98 -4.06 -3.33
N GLY A 296 -10.66 -3.94 -3.50
CA GLY A 296 -10.08 -3.07 -4.52
C GLY A 296 -10.43 -3.57 -5.93
N VAL A 297 -9.98 -2.84 -6.96
CA VAL A 297 -10.16 -3.25 -8.36
C VAL A 297 -8.83 -3.22 -9.09
N LEU A 298 -8.59 -4.24 -9.90
CA LEU A 298 -7.43 -4.32 -10.79
C LEU A 298 -7.93 -4.44 -12.23
N PHE A 299 -7.69 -3.41 -13.05
CA PHE A 299 -8.06 -3.43 -14.46
C PHE A 299 -7.06 -4.28 -15.25
N LEU A 300 -7.39 -5.55 -15.44
CA LEU A 300 -6.50 -6.56 -16.02
C LEU A 300 -6.13 -6.23 -17.46
N ASP A 301 -7.11 -5.79 -18.27
CA ASP A 301 -6.86 -5.51 -19.68
C ASP A 301 -5.99 -4.26 -19.85
N ALA A 302 -6.21 -3.25 -19.02
CA ALA A 302 -5.37 -2.05 -18.98
C ALA A 302 -3.92 -2.39 -18.58
N ALA A 303 -3.74 -3.24 -17.57
CA ALA A 303 -2.42 -3.71 -17.15
C ALA A 303 -1.75 -4.55 -18.25
N ASN A 304 -2.50 -5.41 -18.93
CA ASN A 304 -1.94 -6.28 -19.98
C ASN A 304 -1.64 -5.53 -21.28
N ARG A 305 -2.35 -4.46 -21.62
CA ARG A 305 -2.00 -3.59 -22.75
C ARG A 305 -0.61 -2.98 -22.62
N SER A 306 -0.16 -2.69 -21.41
CA SER A 306 1.16 -2.14 -21.10
C SER A 306 2.13 -3.17 -20.54
N ASN A 307 1.80 -4.46 -20.61
CA ASN A 307 2.69 -5.53 -20.17
C ASN A 307 3.95 -5.54 -21.07
N PRO A 308 5.16 -5.34 -20.51
CA PRO A 308 6.39 -5.31 -21.30
C PRO A 308 6.86 -6.71 -21.74
N VAL A 309 6.28 -7.78 -21.17
CA VAL A 309 6.67 -9.18 -21.41
C VAL A 309 5.46 -10.10 -21.69
N PRO A 310 4.56 -9.74 -22.62
CA PRO A 310 3.31 -10.48 -22.84
C PRO A 310 3.54 -11.90 -23.38
N HIS A 311 4.71 -12.15 -23.98
CA HIS A 311 5.14 -13.47 -24.47
C HIS A 311 5.52 -14.44 -23.35
N LEU A 312 5.72 -13.97 -22.11
CA LEU A 312 6.03 -14.83 -20.96
C LEU A 312 4.77 -15.19 -20.18
N TYR A 313 3.95 -14.19 -19.86
CA TYR A 313 2.72 -14.38 -19.09
C TYR A 313 1.81 -13.14 -19.14
N PRO A 314 0.49 -13.33 -18.97
CA PRO A 314 -0.44 -12.26 -18.66
C PRO A 314 -0.34 -11.83 -17.17
N LEU A 315 -0.58 -10.55 -16.90
CA LEU A 315 -0.67 -10.00 -15.54
C LEU A 315 -2.04 -10.31 -14.95
N GLU A 316 -2.07 -10.98 -13.79
CA GLU A 316 -3.31 -11.39 -13.11
C GLU A 316 -3.49 -10.79 -11.70
N ALA A 317 -2.46 -10.17 -11.11
CA ALA A 317 -2.47 -9.58 -9.75
C ALA A 317 -1.39 -8.48 -9.54
N THR A 318 -1.40 -7.77 -8.39
CA THR A 318 -0.47 -6.63 -8.02
C THR A 318 -0.19 -6.49 -6.49
N ASN A 319 0.27 -5.32 -5.98
CA ASN A 319 0.54 -4.90 -4.57
C ASN A 319 0.15 -3.40 -4.23
N PRO A 320 -0.04 -2.91 -2.96
CA PRO A 320 -0.75 -1.60 -2.58
C PRO A 320 0.06 -0.29 -2.15
N CYS A 321 -0.36 1.03 -2.40
CA CYS A 321 0.32 2.40 -2.07
C CYS A 321 -0.41 3.88 -2.20
N VAL A 322 -0.10 5.04 -1.46
CA VAL A 322 -0.59 6.54 -1.53
C VAL A 322 0.45 7.77 -1.41
N THR A 323 0.08 9.10 -1.56
CA THR A 323 0.95 10.36 -1.55
C THR A 323 1.15 11.14 -0.22
N GLY A 324 2.20 11.98 -0.09
CA GLY A 324 2.74 12.49 1.19
C GLY A 324 2.37 13.90 1.70
N ASP A 325 2.08 14.92 0.89
CA ASP A 325 1.75 16.29 1.37
C ASP A 325 0.29 16.44 1.83
N THR A 326 -0.49 15.38 1.73
CA THR A 326 -1.92 15.33 2.08
C THR A 326 -2.14 15.63 3.56
N LEU A 327 -2.91 16.67 3.90
CA LEU A 327 -3.34 16.93 5.27
C LEU A 327 -4.48 15.96 5.67
N ILE A 328 -4.27 15.23 6.76
CA ILE A 328 -5.22 14.28 7.34
C ILE A 328 -5.81 14.93 8.60
N TYR A 329 -7.15 14.91 8.70
CA TYR A 329 -7.85 15.33 9.91
C TYR A 329 -7.66 14.27 11.00
N THR A 330 -7.03 14.63 12.11
CA THR A 330 -6.79 13.73 13.25
C THR A 330 -7.43 14.27 14.53
N ASP A 331 -7.36 13.48 15.60
CA ASP A 331 -7.69 13.91 16.96
C ASP A 331 -6.76 15.00 17.52
N GLN A 332 -5.67 15.32 16.82
CA GLN A 332 -4.70 16.37 17.15
C GLN A 332 -4.69 17.49 16.10
N GLY A 333 -5.80 17.70 15.38
CA GLY A 333 -5.91 18.70 14.32
C GLY A 333 -5.50 18.19 12.94
N LEU A 334 -5.12 19.09 12.04
CA LEU A 334 -4.66 18.73 10.70
C LEU A 334 -3.18 18.36 10.75
N ARG A 335 -2.85 17.16 10.28
CA ARG A 335 -1.50 16.61 10.27
C ARG A 335 -1.13 16.18 8.86
N ARG A 336 0.08 16.46 8.38
CA ARG A 336 0.46 16.04 7.02
C ARG A 336 0.73 14.53 6.98
N ALA A 337 0.40 13.88 5.87
CA ALA A 337 0.59 12.44 5.69
C ALA A 337 2.07 12.06 5.75
N ASP A 338 2.99 12.93 5.32
CA ASP A 338 4.43 12.74 5.45
C ASP A 338 4.92 12.95 6.89
N GLU A 339 4.33 13.87 7.66
CA GLU A 339 4.56 13.98 9.11
C GLU A 339 4.06 12.73 9.85
N LEU A 340 2.84 12.28 9.56
CA LEU A 340 2.26 11.05 10.13
C LEU A 340 3.08 9.82 9.73
N ALA A 341 3.59 9.79 8.49
CA ALA A 341 4.49 8.74 8.04
C ALA A 341 5.88 8.82 8.72
N ALA A 342 6.34 10.02 9.05
CA ALA A 342 7.57 10.24 9.79
C ALA A 342 7.44 9.91 11.28
N GLU A 343 6.25 10.04 11.86
CA GLU A 343 5.90 9.66 13.24
C GLU A 343 5.80 8.14 13.42
N GLY A 344 5.23 7.44 12.44
CA GLY A 344 5.30 5.99 12.34
C GLY A 344 4.55 5.22 13.44
N HIS A 345 3.54 5.84 14.06
CA HIS A 345 2.61 5.21 15.00
C HIS A 345 1.15 5.41 14.54
N GLU A 346 0.23 4.67 15.15
CA GLU A 346 -1.21 4.82 14.90
C GLU A 346 -1.67 6.23 15.28
N VAL A 347 -2.66 6.74 14.53
CA VAL A 347 -3.24 8.06 14.75
C VAL A 347 -4.75 7.95 14.65
N ASN A 348 -5.48 8.64 15.52
CA ASN A 348 -6.93 8.69 15.36
C ASN A 348 -7.28 9.70 14.28
N VAL A 349 -8.01 9.28 13.26
CA VAL A 349 -8.49 10.13 12.17
C VAL A 349 -9.94 10.55 12.41
N THR A 350 -10.28 11.75 11.96
CA THR A 350 -11.63 12.28 12.10
C THR A 350 -12.57 11.58 11.13
N SER A 351 -13.66 11.04 11.66
CA SER A 351 -14.70 10.43 10.84
C SER A 351 -15.77 11.46 10.47
N ASP A 352 -16.44 11.27 9.34
CA ASP A 352 -17.55 12.13 8.93
C ASP A 352 -18.83 11.81 9.71
N ALA A 353 -19.53 12.83 10.20
CA ALA A 353 -20.73 12.64 11.02
C ALA A 353 -21.88 11.99 10.28
N ARG A 354 -21.89 12.09 8.96
CA ARG A 354 -22.94 11.50 8.13
C ARG A 354 -22.82 9.98 8.05
N PHE A 355 -21.66 9.42 8.43
CA PHE A 355 -21.33 8.01 8.22
C PHE A 355 -20.98 7.26 9.52
N GLY A 356 -20.97 7.91 10.69
CA GLY A 356 -20.70 7.25 11.97
C GLY A 356 -20.87 8.14 13.21
N ALA A 357 -21.08 7.49 14.36
CA ALA A 357 -21.28 8.18 15.65
C ALA A 357 -19.95 8.69 16.25
N ASP A 358 -18.88 7.89 16.17
CA ASP A 358 -17.58 8.22 16.77
C ASP A 358 -16.90 9.36 16.03
N THR A 359 -16.40 10.36 16.76
CA THR A 359 -15.75 11.53 16.14
C THR A 359 -14.35 11.20 15.61
N PHE A 360 -13.62 10.32 16.30
CA PHE A 360 -12.28 9.89 15.94
C PHE A 360 -12.22 8.36 15.88
N LEU A 361 -11.54 7.83 14.86
CA LEU A 361 -11.35 6.41 14.66
C LEU A 361 -9.85 6.10 14.54
N PRO A 362 -9.35 5.02 15.14
CA PRO A 362 -7.94 4.64 14.99
C PRO A 362 -7.65 4.28 13.52
N ALA A 363 -6.65 4.93 12.92
CA ALA A 363 -6.11 4.59 11.62
C ALA A 363 -4.72 3.98 11.76
N THR A 364 -4.43 3.00 10.91
CA THR A 364 -3.08 2.44 10.75
C THR A 364 -2.08 3.52 10.35
N HIS A 365 -0.82 3.39 10.78
CA HIS A 365 0.24 4.36 10.47
C HIS A 365 0.43 4.56 8.95
N VAL A 366 0.67 5.81 8.54
CA VAL A 366 0.92 6.19 7.15
C VAL A 366 2.35 5.77 6.75
N PHE A 367 2.58 5.39 5.49
CA PHE A 367 3.92 5.04 4.99
C PHE A 367 4.16 5.61 3.59
N GLN A 368 5.40 6.04 3.31
CA GLN A 368 5.78 6.64 2.04
C GLN A 368 5.98 5.57 0.96
N THR A 369 5.37 5.78 -0.21
CA THR A 369 5.31 4.76 -1.27
C THR A 369 6.05 5.12 -2.56
N GLY A 370 6.55 6.36 -2.67
CA GLY A 370 7.31 6.86 -3.81
C GLY A 370 6.88 8.26 -4.24
N VAL A 371 7.41 8.71 -5.38
CA VAL A 371 7.03 9.97 -6.02
C VAL A 371 6.19 9.63 -7.25
N LYS A 372 4.96 10.15 -7.32
CA LYS A 372 4.01 9.92 -8.42
C LYS A 372 3.51 11.27 -8.98
N PRO A 373 3.08 11.34 -10.26
CA PRO A 373 2.33 12.47 -10.77
C PRO A 373 1.05 12.68 -9.96
N VAL A 374 0.70 13.93 -9.66
CA VAL A 374 -0.49 14.29 -8.88
C VAL A 374 -1.34 15.30 -9.63
N VAL A 375 -2.66 15.17 -9.50
CA VAL A 375 -3.63 16.18 -9.89
C VAL A 375 -3.94 17.11 -8.73
N ARG A 376 -4.31 18.36 -9.03
CA ARG A 376 -4.77 19.34 -8.06
C ARG A 376 -6.27 19.52 -8.23
N LEU A 377 -7.04 19.05 -7.25
CA LEU A 377 -8.47 19.28 -7.14
C LEU A 377 -8.69 20.60 -6.41
N MET A 378 -9.52 21.48 -6.97
CA MET A 378 -9.86 22.76 -6.36
C MET A 378 -11.37 23.00 -6.45
N THR A 379 -12.01 23.30 -5.33
CA THR A 379 -13.43 23.69 -5.29
C THR A 379 -13.57 25.19 -5.53
N ARG A 380 -14.74 25.61 -6.00
CA ARG A 380 -15.04 27.04 -6.20
C ARG A 380 -14.97 27.84 -4.90
N GLU A 381 -15.31 27.19 -3.80
CA GLU A 381 -15.29 27.74 -2.44
C GLU A 381 -13.87 27.84 -1.86
N GLY A 382 -12.84 27.48 -2.64
CA GLY A 382 -11.42 27.71 -2.31
C GLY A 382 -10.71 26.56 -1.60
N TYR A 383 -11.35 25.39 -1.44
CA TYR A 383 -10.70 24.19 -0.89
C TYR A 383 -9.85 23.51 -1.96
N GLU A 384 -8.68 22.99 -1.59
CA GLU A 384 -7.81 22.27 -2.51
C GLU A 384 -7.23 20.98 -1.94
N LEU A 385 -6.95 20.03 -2.83
CA LEU A 385 -6.32 18.75 -2.51
C LEU A 385 -5.38 18.34 -3.66
N ARG A 386 -4.17 17.88 -3.32
CA ARG A 386 -3.24 17.26 -4.26
C ARG A 386 -3.24 15.76 -4.03
N LEU A 387 -3.44 15.01 -5.09
CA LEU A 387 -3.70 13.58 -5.00
C LEU A 387 -3.38 12.90 -6.33
N THR A 388 -3.09 11.61 -6.32
CA THR A 388 -2.94 10.87 -7.58
C THR A 388 -4.29 10.78 -8.30
N GLU A 389 -4.27 10.59 -9.62
CA GLU A 389 -5.49 10.54 -10.44
C GLU A 389 -6.48 9.47 -9.97
N ASP A 390 -5.98 8.37 -9.43
CA ASP A 390 -6.74 7.23 -8.89
C ASP A 390 -7.22 7.44 -7.44
N HIS A 391 -6.78 8.50 -6.77
CA HIS A 391 -7.24 8.79 -5.42
C HIS A 391 -8.69 9.25 -5.45
N ARG A 392 -9.53 8.61 -4.63
CA ARG A 392 -10.97 8.86 -4.63
C ARG A 392 -11.34 9.97 -3.65
N VAL A 393 -12.22 10.85 -4.09
CA VAL A 393 -12.86 11.87 -3.25
C VAL A 393 -14.35 11.67 -3.25
N MET A 394 -14.98 11.91 -2.09
CA MET A 394 -16.41 11.77 -1.94
C MET A 394 -17.11 12.92 -2.67
N THR A 395 -18.12 12.63 -3.50
CA THR A 395 -18.92 13.61 -4.26
C THR A 395 -20.40 13.38 -4.03
N SER A 396 -21.28 14.28 -4.50
CA SER A 396 -22.73 14.06 -4.45
C SER A 396 -23.20 12.79 -5.19
N ARG A 397 -22.31 12.13 -5.96
CA ARG A 397 -22.54 10.87 -6.66
C ARG A 397 -21.79 9.69 -6.01
N GLY A 398 -21.18 9.88 -4.85
CA GLY A 398 -20.32 8.91 -4.17
C GLY A 398 -18.82 9.17 -4.44
N TRP A 399 -17.97 8.20 -4.10
CA TRP A 399 -16.52 8.30 -4.29
C TRP A 399 -16.13 8.29 -5.78
N VAL A 400 -15.50 9.36 -6.24
CA VAL A 400 -15.03 9.54 -7.62
C VAL A 400 -13.52 9.73 -7.59
N GLU A 401 -12.81 9.04 -8.48
CA GLU A 401 -11.36 9.21 -8.67
C GLU A 401 -11.04 10.63 -9.16
N ALA A 402 -9.99 11.23 -8.63
CA ALA A 402 -9.66 12.63 -8.88
C ALA A 402 -9.46 12.97 -10.36
N GLY A 403 -8.85 12.06 -11.12
CA GLY A 403 -8.64 12.21 -12.57
C GLY A 403 -9.94 12.15 -13.39
N LYS A 404 -11.05 11.69 -12.80
CA LYS A 404 -12.37 11.59 -13.46
C LYS A 404 -13.31 12.74 -13.14
N LEU A 405 -12.93 13.64 -12.24
CA LEU A 405 -13.75 14.79 -11.89
C LEU A 405 -13.76 15.81 -12.99
N GLN A 406 -14.96 16.30 -13.31
CA GLN A 406 -15.12 17.42 -14.22
C GLN A 406 -15.28 18.74 -13.44
N PRO A 407 -14.78 19.87 -13.98
CA PRO A 407 -15.05 21.18 -13.40
C PRO A 407 -16.55 21.41 -13.20
N GLY A 408 -16.95 21.83 -12.00
CA GLY A 408 -18.34 22.05 -11.62
C GLY A 408 -18.99 20.91 -10.83
N GLU A 409 -18.30 19.77 -10.68
CA GLU A 409 -18.76 18.71 -9.78
C GLU A 409 -18.60 19.08 -8.30
N ARG A 410 -19.56 18.63 -7.48
CA ARG A 410 -19.61 18.90 -6.04
C ARG A 410 -18.95 17.77 -5.26
N VAL A 411 -17.89 18.10 -4.53
CA VAL A 411 -17.23 17.18 -3.57
C VAL A 411 -17.78 17.38 -2.15
N HIS A 412 -17.91 16.29 -1.40
CA HIS A 412 -18.22 16.34 0.02
C HIS A 412 -16.96 16.73 0.79
N ILE A 413 -17.03 17.89 1.43
CA ILE A 413 -16.08 18.29 2.46
C ILE A 413 -16.46 17.54 3.75
N LEU A 414 -15.46 17.05 4.48
CA LEU A 414 -15.62 16.45 5.80
C LEU A 414 -16.44 17.41 6.68
N ASN A 415 -17.56 16.93 7.23
CA ASN A 415 -18.48 17.80 7.98
C ASN A 415 -18.19 17.86 9.49
N ARG A 416 -17.13 17.20 9.94
CA ARG A 416 -16.57 17.33 11.29
C ARG A 416 -15.22 18.01 11.21
N LYS A 417 -14.92 18.82 12.22
CA LYS A 417 -13.57 19.33 12.42
C LYS A 417 -12.76 18.25 13.13
N GLY A 418 -11.46 18.19 12.84
CA GLY A 418 -10.54 17.40 13.66
C GLY A 418 -10.44 17.95 15.08
N GLY A 419 -9.62 17.29 15.89
CA GLY A 419 -9.29 17.79 17.22
C GLY A 419 -8.51 19.10 17.17
N PHE A 420 -8.17 19.64 18.34
CA PHE A 420 -7.33 20.83 18.43
C PHE A 420 -5.85 20.42 18.36
N GLY A 421 -5.01 21.30 17.80
CA GLY A 421 -3.57 21.07 17.75
C GLY A 421 -2.97 20.96 19.16
N ILE A 422 -1.85 20.24 19.26
CA ILE A 422 -1.10 20.06 20.53
C ILE A 422 -0.20 21.25 20.89
N GLN A 423 -0.18 22.29 20.07
CA GLN A 423 0.69 23.45 20.24
C GLN A 423 -0.12 24.72 20.46
N GLY A 424 0.38 25.55 21.36
CA GLY A 424 -0.20 26.82 21.76
C GLY A 424 -1.20 26.72 22.92
N THR A 425 -1.76 27.85 23.30
CA THR A 425 -2.70 27.98 24.43
C THR A 425 -4.13 28.28 23.95
N LEU A 426 -5.11 28.09 24.83
CA LEU A 426 -6.50 28.49 24.55
C LEU A 426 -6.60 30.00 24.31
N GLU A 427 -5.83 30.79 25.05
CA GLU A 427 -5.72 32.24 24.88
C GLU A 427 -5.17 32.59 23.48
N GLU A 428 -4.11 31.92 23.03
CA GLU A 428 -3.53 32.10 21.69
C GLU A 428 -4.56 31.77 20.60
N GLY A 429 -5.24 30.63 20.73
CA GLY A 429 -6.28 30.22 19.79
C GLY A 429 -7.47 31.19 19.73
N ARG A 430 -7.88 31.77 20.86
CA ARG A 430 -8.95 32.80 20.91
C ARG A 430 -8.53 34.09 20.22
N VAL A 431 -7.32 34.58 20.52
CA VAL A 431 -6.76 35.80 19.92
C VAL A 431 -6.62 35.64 18.40
N LEU A 432 -6.07 34.52 17.93
CA LEU A 432 -6.00 34.21 16.49
C LEU A 432 -7.39 34.15 15.86
N GLY A 433 -8.36 33.51 16.53
CA GLY A 433 -9.73 33.42 16.06
C GLY A 433 -10.37 34.80 15.84
N TRP A 434 -10.18 35.74 16.77
CA TRP A 434 -10.70 37.11 16.62
C TRP A 434 -9.97 37.90 15.54
N LEU A 435 -8.64 37.77 15.47
CA LEU A 435 -7.84 38.46 14.46
C LEU A 435 -8.17 37.99 13.04
N VAL A 436 -8.56 36.72 12.87
CA VAL A 436 -9.03 36.18 11.59
C VAL A 436 -10.48 36.58 11.31
N GLY A 437 -11.34 36.63 12.33
CA GLY A 437 -12.78 36.88 12.17
C GLY A 437 -13.19 38.35 12.07
N ASP A 438 -12.68 39.19 12.97
CA ASP A 438 -13.07 40.60 13.15
C ASP A 438 -11.84 41.52 13.04
N GLY A 439 -10.70 41.03 12.53
CA GLY A 439 -9.43 41.76 12.51
C GLY A 439 -8.61 41.66 11.24
N THR A 440 -7.38 42.17 11.31
CA THR A 440 -6.36 42.08 10.28
C THR A 440 -5.00 42.04 10.93
N VAL A 441 -4.15 41.12 10.48
CA VAL A 441 -2.75 41.01 10.92
C VAL A 441 -1.85 41.22 9.71
N ASN A 442 -0.85 42.08 9.86
CA ASN A 442 0.25 42.20 8.92
C ASN A 442 1.58 42.21 9.68
N VAL A 443 2.69 42.28 8.94
CA VAL A 443 4.06 42.21 9.50
C VAL A 443 4.41 43.28 10.53
N VAL A 444 3.60 44.35 10.66
CA VAL A 444 3.87 45.47 11.57
C VAL A 444 2.74 45.78 12.54
N ARG A 445 1.53 45.23 12.35
CA ARG A 445 0.40 45.46 13.27
C ARG A 445 -0.66 44.36 13.20
N ALA A 446 -1.34 44.16 14.32
CA ALA A 446 -2.61 43.47 14.43
C ALA A 446 -3.68 44.49 14.79
N VAL A 447 -4.80 44.52 14.06
CA VAL A 447 -5.90 45.47 14.25
C VAL A 447 -7.20 44.69 14.37
N LEU A 448 -7.96 44.89 15.45
CA LEU A 448 -9.33 44.41 15.58
C LEU A 448 -10.29 45.56 15.23
N SER A 449 -11.30 45.25 14.42
CA SER A 449 -12.29 46.21 13.94
C SER A 449 -13.66 45.87 14.50
N PHE A 450 -14.17 46.68 15.42
CA PHE A 450 -15.47 46.48 16.05
C PHE A 450 -16.53 47.35 15.38
N PHE A 451 -17.62 46.73 14.92
CA PHE A 451 -18.74 47.41 14.28
C PHE A 451 -20.05 47.13 15.02
N GLY A 452 -20.86 48.18 15.21
CA GLY A 452 -22.12 48.13 15.98
C GLY A 452 -21.95 48.43 17.47
N SER A 453 -22.98 49.02 18.09
CA SER A 453 -22.95 49.47 19.49
C SER A 453 -22.73 48.33 20.50
N GLU A 454 -23.23 47.14 20.22
CA GLU A 454 -23.07 45.95 21.08
C GLU A 454 -21.60 45.46 21.15
N LYS A 455 -20.83 45.59 20.07
CA LYS A 455 -19.41 45.19 20.05
C LYS A 455 -18.48 46.27 20.61
N GLN A 456 -18.96 47.51 20.72
CA GLN A 456 -18.18 48.66 21.17
C GLN A 456 -17.85 48.59 22.67
N GLU A 457 -18.75 48.02 23.46
CA GLU A 457 -18.54 47.77 24.90
C GLU A 457 -17.50 46.67 25.18
N LEU A 458 -17.36 45.71 24.26
CA LEU A 458 -16.41 44.59 24.38
C LEU A 458 -15.00 44.91 23.85
N ALA A 459 -14.88 45.98 23.06
CA ALA A 459 -13.62 46.35 22.41
C ALA A 459 -12.42 46.53 23.37
N PRO A 460 -12.58 47.16 24.56
CA PRO A 460 -11.46 47.30 25.51
C PRO A 460 -10.95 45.94 26.04
N ALA A 461 -11.87 45.02 26.36
CA ALA A 461 -11.52 43.70 26.88
C ALA A 461 -10.77 42.87 25.82
N PHE A 462 -11.20 42.92 24.56
CA PHE A 462 -10.50 42.25 23.47
C PHE A 462 -9.12 42.86 23.18
N ALA A 463 -9.01 44.19 23.22
CA ALA A 463 -7.72 44.86 23.04
C ALA A 463 -6.71 44.47 24.13
N GLU A 464 -7.16 44.35 25.39
CA GLU A 464 -6.32 43.91 26.51
C GLU A 464 -5.84 42.46 26.33
N MET A 465 -6.72 41.55 25.89
CA MET A 465 -6.35 40.15 25.62
C MET A 465 -5.32 40.01 24.50
N VAL A 466 -5.46 40.76 23.40
CA VAL A 466 -4.45 40.76 22.32
C VAL A 466 -3.13 41.37 22.81
N THR A 467 -3.19 42.50 23.53
CA THR A 467 -2.00 43.19 24.03
C THR A 467 -1.23 42.32 25.01
N GLY A 468 -1.91 41.67 25.96
CA GLY A 468 -1.29 40.79 26.94
C GLY A 468 -0.59 39.58 26.33
N LEU A 469 -1.04 39.13 25.16
CA LEU A 469 -0.47 37.98 24.44
C LEU A 469 0.68 38.37 23.51
N VAL A 470 0.67 39.60 22.98
CA VAL A 470 1.72 40.12 22.08
C VAL A 470 2.88 40.76 22.87
N GLU A 471 2.61 41.43 24.00
CA GLU A 471 3.65 42.13 24.79
C GLU A 471 4.38 41.21 25.79
N LYS A 472 3.83 40.02 26.08
CA LYS A 472 4.49 38.99 26.87
C LYS A 472 4.69 37.72 26.04
N PRO A 473 5.70 37.67 25.17
CA PRO A 473 6.08 36.40 24.56
C PRO A 473 6.60 35.48 25.66
N GLY A 474 6.01 34.29 25.77
CA GLY A 474 6.45 33.22 26.65
C GLY A 474 7.81 32.65 26.26
#